data_AF-A0A7C3AWE8-F1
#
_entry.id   AF-A0A7C3AWE8-F1
#
_cell.length_a   1.000
_cell.length_b   1.000
_cell.length_c   1.000
_cell.angle_alpha   90.00
_cell.angle_beta   90.00
_cell.angle_gamma   90.00
#
_symmetry.space_group_name_H-M   'P 1'
#
loop_
_entity.id
_entity.type
_entity.pdbx_description
1 polymer ?
#
loop_
_entity_poly.entity_id
_entity_poly.type
_entity_poly.pdbx_seq_one_letter_code
_entity_poly.pdbx_strand_id
1 'polypeptide(L)'
;MERLTIGKLRGLQQIASPDGILTICAMDHRGSFRNMINPADPQSVGYDEMVKRKLELCSTFAPIATAVLIDPLFGASQCISRGALPGTTGLLVSIEATGYSGSREHRVTELLEGWGVEKIKRMGASAVKILVYYRPDLEELASRQLGIVRTVAEECIKYDIPFLVEPVSYPVGSEADNPEEFARHKPEIVIETARE
;
A
#
# COMPACT_ATOMS: atom_id res chain seq x y z
N MET A 1 -20.40 16.42 7.67
CA MET A 1 -19.83 15.15 7.16
C MET A 1 -20.39 14.94 5.76
N GLU A 2 -19.56 15.05 4.73
CA GLU A 2 -19.99 14.65 3.39
C GLU A 2 -20.34 13.16 3.40
N ARG A 3 -21.45 12.81 2.75
CA ARG A 3 -21.91 11.42 2.66
C ARG A 3 -21.03 10.68 1.67
N LEU A 4 -20.57 9.48 2.02
CA LEU A 4 -19.80 8.64 1.10
C LEU A 4 -20.61 8.38 -0.18
N THR A 5 -19.95 8.52 -1.33
CA THR A 5 -20.48 8.12 -2.64
C THR A 5 -20.66 6.60 -2.71
N ILE A 6 -21.52 6.13 -3.60
CA ILE A 6 -21.93 4.72 -3.64
C ILE A 6 -20.76 3.79 -3.98
N GLY A 7 -19.87 4.17 -4.90
CA GLY A 7 -18.68 3.37 -5.22
C GLY A 7 -17.71 3.26 -4.05
N LYS A 8 -17.47 4.35 -3.32
CA LYS A 8 -16.69 4.34 -2.06
C LYS A 8 -17.35 3.48 -0.98
N LEU A 9 -18.65 3.65 -0.73
CA LEU A 9 -19.37 2.84 0.26
C LEU A 9 -19.32 1.35 -0.12
N ARG A 10 -19.55 1.03 -1.39
CA ARG A 10 -19.50 -0.35 -1.88
C ARG A 10 -18.11 -0.96 -1.76
N GLY A 11 -17.06 -0.20 -2.10
CA GLY A 11 -15.68 -0.65 -1.94
C GLY A 11 -15.33 -0.95 -0.49
N LEU A 12 -15.74 -0.07 0.45
CA LEU A 12 -15.56 -0.30 1.89
C LEU A 12 -16.31 -1.54 2.39
N GLN A 13 -17.55 -1.75 1.95
CA GLN A 13 -18.32 -2.96 2.28
C GLN A 13 -17.65 -4.24 1.77
N GLN A 14 -16.97 -4.20 0.62
CA GLN A 14 -16.29 -5.37 0.06
C GLN A 14 -15.00 -5.73 0.79
N ILE A 15 -14.39 -4.79 1.52
CA ILE A 15 -13.15 -5.03 2.25
C ILE A 15 -13.35 -5.19 3.76
N ALA A 16 -14.59 -5.09 4.23
CA ALA A 16 -14.97 -5.18 5.63
C ALA A 16 -15.81 -6.44 5.92
N SER A 17 -15.77 -6.89 7.17
CA SER A 17 -16.70 -7.88 7.70
C SER A 17 -18.12 -7.28 7.81
N PRO A 18 -19.16 -8.11 8.06
CA PRO A 18 -20.50 -7.62 8.33
C PRO A 18 -20.58 -6.62 9.50
N ASP A 19 -19.66 -6.72 10.46
CA ASP A 19 -19.55 -5.81 11.61
C ASP A 19 -18.71 -4.55 11.30
N GLY A 20 -18.27 -4.36 10.06
CA GLY A 20 -17.47 -3.22 9.64
C GLY A 20 -15.98 -3.33 9.98
N ILE A 21 -15.47 -4.51 10.32
CA ILE A 21 -14.07 -4.72 10.70
C ILE A 21 -13.23 -5.07 9.46
N LEU A 22 -12.07 -4.44 9.31
CA LEU A 22 -11.11 -4.73 8.24
C LEU A 22 -10.09 -5.77 8.73
N THR A 23 -10.16 -7.01 8.25
CA THR A 23 -9.14 -8.05 8.49
C THR A 23 -8.41 -8.35 7.18
N ILE A 24 -7.58 -7.41 6.76
CA ILE A 24 -6.91 -7.43 5.45
C ILE A 24 -5.58 -8.17 5.53
N CYS A 25 -5.34 -9.09 4.60
CA CYS A 25 -4.03 -9.72 4.43
C CYS A 25 -3.15 -8.89 3.49
N ALA A 26 -2.12 -8.23 4.02
CA ALA A 26 -1.19 -7.42 3.24
C ALA A 26 -0.01 -8.24 2.70
N MET A 27 0.10 -8.28 1.37
CA MET A 27 1.11 -9.04 0.63
C MET A 27 1.59 -8.30 -0.62
N ASP A 28 1.52 -6.98 -0.65
CA ASP A 28 2.02 -6.08 -1.71
C ASP A 28 3.54 -5.84 -1.67
N HIS A 29 4.23 -6.43 -0.68
CA HIS A 29 5.69 -6.44 -0.58
C HIS A 29 6.35 -6.91 -1.88
N ARG A 30 7.35 -6.16 -2.35
CA ARG A 30 8.14 -6.45 -3.56
C ARG A 30 9.61 -6.70 -3.21
N GLY A 31 10.40 -5.63 -3.06
CA GLY A 31 11.82 -5.75 -2.72
C GLY A 31 12.07 -6.46 -1.39
N SER A 32 11.33 -6.12 -0.34
CA SER A 32 11.41 -6.80 0.95
C SER A 32 10.97 -8.26 0.88
N PHE A 33 10.05 -8.61 -0.02
CA PHE A 33 9.62 -10.00 -0.20
C PHE A 33 10.71 -10.84 -0.87
N ARG A 34 11.44 -10.28 -1.85
CA ARG A 34 12.65 -10.92 -2.38
C ARG A 34 13.68 -11.19 -1.29
N ASN A 35 13.92 -10.19 -0.43
CA ASN A 35 14.83 -10.33 0.71
C ASN A 35 14.38 -11.43 1.67
N MET A 36 13.07 -11.62 1.87
CA MET A 36 12.55 -12.71 2.70
C MET A 36 12.71 -14.08 2.04
N ILE A 37 12.51 -14.19 0.72
CA ILE A 37 12.62 -15.46 0.00
C ILE A 37 14.07 -15.93 -0.07
N ASN A 38 14.99 -15.04 -0.41
CA ASN A 38 16.42 -15.34 -0.43
C ASN A 38 17.23 -14.18 0.18
N PRO A 39 17.49 -14.19 1.49
CA PRO A 39 18.25 -13.14 2.16
C PRO A 39 19.69 -13.02 1.66
N ALA A 40 20.29 -14.13 1.22
CA ALA A 40 21.70 -14.16 0.79
C ALA A 40 21.88 -13.58 -0.62
N ASP A 41 20.91 -13.77 -1.51
CA ASP A 41 20.89 -13.17 -2.84
C ASP A 41 19.46 -12.83 -3.28
N PRO A 42 18.91 -11.69 -2.82
CA PRO A 42 17.54 -11.30 -3.15
C PRO A 42 17.32 -11.06 -4.65
N GLN A 43 18.37 -10.72 -5.40
CA GLN A 43 18.26 -10.42 -6.82
C GLN A 43 18.14 -11.71 -7.66
N SER A 44 18.58 -12.85 -7.13
CA SER A 44 18.35 -14.16 -7.76
C SER A 44 16.87 -14.57 -7.79
N VAL A 45 16.01 -13.94 -6.98
CA VAL A 45 14.58 -14.25 -6.92
C VAL A 45 13.89 -13.70 -8.17
N GLY A 46 13.69 -14.58 -9.15
CA GLY A 46 13.05 -14.26 -10.43
C GLY A 46 11.55 -13.95 -10.32
N TYR A 47 10.98 -13.50 -11.44
CA TYR A 47 9.56 -13.16 -11.57
C TYR A 47 8.65 -14.34 -11.20
N ASP A 48 8.91 -15.53 -11.76
CA ASP A 48 8.06 -16.70 -11.56
C ASP A 48 8.02 -17.15 -10.10
N GLU A 49 9.16 -17.06 -9.39
CA GLU A 49 9.20 -17.38 -7.97
C GLU A 49 8.39 -16.37 -7.15
N MET A 50 8.49 -15.06 -7.45
CA MET A 50 7.67 -14.04 -6.81
C MET A 50 6.16 -14.29 -6.99
N VAL A 51 5.75 -14.61 -8.23
CA VAL A 51 4.36 -14.93 -8.57
C VAL A 51 3.90 -16.17 -7.82
N LYS A 52 4.71 -17.24 -7.86
CA LYS A 52 4.41 -18.51 -7.18
C LYS A 52 4.15 -18.29 -5.69
N ARG A 53 5.04 -17.57 -5.00
CA ARG A 53 4.88 -17.31 -3.56
C ARG A 53 3.67 -16.44 -3.24
N LYS A 54 3.36 -15.44 -4.07
CA LYS A 54 2.14 -14.63 -3.88
C LYS A 54 0.86 -15.44 -4.12
N LEU A 55 0.86 -16.37 -5.07
CA LEU A 55 -0.25 -17.29 -5.27
C LEU A 55 -0.45 -18.23 -4.07
N GLU A 56 0.64 -18.76 -3.49
CA GLU A 56 0.61 -19.58 -2.28
C GLU A 56 0.00 -18.79 -1.10
N LEU A 57 0.48 -17.56 -0.87
CA LEU A 57 -0.06 -16.67 0.17
C LEU A 57 -1.54 -16.34 -0.07
N CYS A 58 -1.90 -15.93 -1.29
CA CYS A 58 -3.26 -15.54 -1.62
C CYS A 58 -4.23 -16.72 -1.46
N SER A 59 -3.90 -17.89 -1.99
CA SER A 59 -4.76 -19.09 -1.89
C SER A 59 -4.98 -19.53 -0.43
N THR A 60 -3.99 -19.29 0.43
CA THR A 60 -4.06 -19.66 1.85
C THR A 60 -4.87 -18.67 2.67
N PHE A 61 -4.62 -17.37 2.50
CA PHE A 61 -5.15 -16.34 3.40
C PHE A 61 -6.40 -15.62 2.87
N ALA A 62 -6.57 -15.51 1.55
CA ALA A 62 -7.71 -14.80 0.97
C ALA A 62 -9.09 -15.37 1.41
N PRO A 63 -9.28 -16.70 1.58
CA PRO A 63 -10.57 -17.26 2.03
C PRO A 63 -10.96 -16.88 3.47
N ILE A 64 -10.01 -16.45 4.30
CA ILE A 64 -10.24 -16.13 5.72
C ILE A 64 -10.05 -14.64 6.04
N ALA A 65 -9.67 -13.84 5.06
CA ALA A 65 -9.51 -12.39 5.16
C ALA A 65 -10.73 -11.67 4.57
N THR A 66 -11.05 -10.47 5.06
CA THR A 66 -12.07 -9.64 4.39
C THR A 66 -11.58 -9.11 3.05
N ALA A 67 -10.28 -8.86 2.94
CA ALA A 67 -9.63 -8.48 1.69
C ALA A 67 -8.15 -8.89 1.64
N VAL A 68 -7.58 -8.84 0.45
CA VAL A 68 -6.12 -8.89 0.25
C VAL A 68 -5.62 -7.55 -0.29
N LEU A 69 -4.49 -7.08 0.22
CA LEU A 69 -3.71 -6.00 -0.38
C LEU A 69 -2.54 -6.62 -1.14
N ILE A 70 -2.47 -6.39 -2.45
CA ILE A 70 -1.49 -7.04 -3.31
C ILE A 70 -0.97 -6.10 -4.40
N ASP A 71 0.29 -6.28 -4.79
CA ASP A 71 0.91 -5.44 -5.81
C ASP A 71 0.44 -5.84 -7.21
N PRO A 72 0.44 -4.88 -8.14
CA PRO A 72 -0.05 -5.13 -9.49
C PRO A 72 0.93 -5.85 -10.42
N LEU A 73 2.21 -6.00 -10.06
CA LEU A 73 3.24 -6.56 -10.92
C LEU A 73 3.29 -8.09 -10.83
N PHE A 74 3.30 -8.61 -9.60
CA PHE A 74 3.53 -10.02 -9.32
C PHE A 74 2.30 -10.75 -8.77
N GLY A 75 1.30 -10.03 -8.29
CA GLY A 75 0.21 -10.65 -7.53
C GLY A 75 -1.17 -10.45 -8.10
N ALA A 76 -1.63 -9.20 -8.25
CA ALA A 76 -3.04 -8.89 -8.47
C ALA A 76 -3.63 -9.64 -9.70
N SER A 77 -3.01 -9.50 -10.87
CA SER A 77 -3.51 -10.15 -12.09
C SER A 77 -3.39 -11.68 -12.06
N GLN A 78 -2.34 -12.19 -11.42
CA GLN A 78 -2.01 -13.60 -11.34
C GLN A 78 -2.97 -14.31 -10.39
N CYS A 79 -3.27 -13.70 -9.25
CA CYS A 79 -4.20 -14.26 -8.27
C CYS A 79 -5.63 -14.28 -8.79
N ILE A 80 -6.05 -13.24 -9.53
CA ILE A 80 -7.35 -13.21 -10.20
C ILE A 80 -7.42 -14.28 -11.28
N SER A 81 -6.49 -14.26 -12.24
CA SER A 81 -6.54 -15.16 -13.42
C SER A 81 -6.42 -16.64 -13.09
N ARG A 82 -5.78 -16.99 -11.96
CA ARG A 82 -5.62 -18.38 -11.50
C ARG A 82 -6.65 -18.79 -10.44
N GLY A 83 -7.59 -17.91 -10.09
CA GLY A 83 -8.63 -18.18 -9.09
C GLY A 83 -8.10 -18.33 -7.66
N ALA A 84 -6.89 -17.84 -7.36
CA ALA A 84 -6.34 -17.83 -6.01
C ALA A 84 -7.03 -16.80 -5.11
N LEU A 85 -7.57 -15.73 -5.70
CA LEU A 85 -8.39 -14.74 -5.01
C LEU A 85 -9.89 -15.08 -5.18
N PRO A 86 -10.61 -15.45 -4.10
CA PRO A 86 -12.05 -15.67 -4.17
C PRO A 86 -12.79 -14.38 -4.56
N GLY A 87 -13.83 -14.49 -5.40
CA GLY A 87 -14.64 -13.33 -5.81
C GLY A 87 -15.44 -12.68 -4.68
N THR A 88 -15.52 -13.33 -3.51
CA THR A 88 -16.14 -12.81 -2.29
C THR A 88 -15.16 -12.05 -1.40
N THR A 89 -13.86 -12.12 -1.67
CA THR A 89 -12.80 -11.45 -0.89
C THR A 89 -12.47 -10.12 -1.56
N GLY A 90 -12.44 -9.03 -0.79
CA GLY A 90 -12.08 -7.71 -1.31
C GLY A 90 -10.66 -7.66 -1.86
N LEU A 91 -10.42 -6.73 -2.79
CA LEU A 91 -9.11 -6.52 -3.41
C LEU A 91 -8.64 -5.08 -3.23
N LEU A 92 -7.46 -4.90 -2.65
CA LEU A 92 -6.74 -3.65 -2.62
C LEU A 92 -5.47 -3.79 -3.47
N VAL A 93 -5.13 -2.74 -4.21
CA VAL A 93 -3.93 -2.71 -5.04
C VAL A 93 -3.08 -1.49 -4.71
N SER A 94 -1.79 -1.72 -4.45
CA SER A 94 -0.80 -0.66 -4.23
C SER A 94 -0.52 0.10 -5.53
N ILE A 95 -0.47 1.43 -5.46
CA ILE A 95 -0.21 2.29 -6.63
C ILE A 95 1.24 2.81 -6.70
N GLU A 96 1.97 2.77 -5.59
CA GLU A 96 3.35 3.26 -5.50
C GLU A 96 4.37 2.31 -6.14
N ALA A 97 5.48 2.86 -6.62
CA ALA A 97 6.69 2.11 -6.92
C ALA A 97 7.30 1.54 -5.62
N THR A 98 8.11 0.48 -5.73
CA THR A 98 8.76 -0.10 -4.54
C THR A 98 9.91 0.80 -4.08
N GLY A 99 10.01 1.04 -2.77
CA GLY A 99 11.08 1.86 -2.21
C GLY A 99 10.79 3.36 -2.32
N TYR A 100 11.84 4.16 -2.47
CA TYR A 100 11.78 5.61 -2.59
C TYR A 100 12.93 6.10 -3.47
N SER A 101 12.75 7.27 -4.08
CA SER A 101 13.86 8.03 -4.65
C SER A 101 14.42 9.02 -3.61
N GLY A 102 15.61 9.57 -3.88
CA GLY A 102 16.32 10.46 -2.95
C GLY A 102 17.22 9.72 -1.95
N SER A 103 17.59 10.41 -0.88
CA SER A 103 18.50 9.88 0.15
C SER A 103 17.74 9.14 1.26
N ARG A 104 18.46 8.46 2.16
CA ARG A 104 17.88 7.75 3.31
C ARG A 104 17.03 8.66 4.21
N GLU A 105 17.37 9.95 4.25
CA GLU A 105 16.72 10.99 5.05
C GLU A 105 15.76 11.88 4.22
N HIS A 106 15.74 11.70 2.90
CA HIS A 106 14.89 12.47 1.98
C HIS A 106 14.16 11.53 1.03
N ARG A 107 13.26 10.74 1.61
CA ARG A 107 12.55 9.65 0.91
C ARG A 107 11.36 10.21 0.15
N VAL A 108 11.41 10.12 -1.17
CA VAL A 108 10.33 10.55 -2.06
C VAL A 108 9.59 9.33 -2.58
N THR A 109 8.27 9.33 -2.41
CA THR A 109 7.39 8.30 -2.97
C THR A 109 7.14 8.60 -4.44
N GLU A 110 7.17 7.56 -5.28
CA GLU A 110 6.84 7.66 -6.70
C GLU A 110 5.70 6.72 -7.05
N LEU A 111 4.85 7.11 -8.00
CA LEU A 111 3.83 6.22 -8.52
C LEU A 111 4.47 5.16 -9.43
N LEU A 112 3.91 3.96 -9.42
CA LEU A 112 4.38 2.88 -10.27
C LEU A 112 4.04 3.19 -11.73
N GLU A 113 5.06 3.19 -12.59
CA GLU A 113 4.89 3.43 -14.03
C GLU A 113 3.89 2.44 -14.65
N GLY A 114 3.00 2.97 -15.50
CA GLY A 114 1.97 2.19 -16.19
C GLY A 114 0.80 1.75 -15.31
N TRP A 115 0.74 2.22 -14.05
CA TRP A 115 -0.38 2.01 -13.13
C TRP A 115 -1.00 3.32 -12.66
N GLY A 116 -2.31 3.28 -12.47
CA GLY A 116 -3.14 4.41 -12.07
C GLY A 116 -4.46 3.93 -11.49
N VAL A 117 -5.16 4.81 -10.77
CA VAL A 117 -6.43 4.52 -10.10
C VAL A 117 -7.44 3.92 -11.08
N GLU A 118 -7.52 4.46 -12.29
CA GLU A 118 -8.41 3.97 -13.34
C GLU A 118 -8.16 2.50 -13.68
N LYS A 119 -6.90 2.11 -13.85
CA LYS A 119 -6.50 0.73 -14.20
C LYS A 119 -6.76 -0.22 -13.03
N ILE A 120 -6.48 0.24 -11.81
CA ILE A 120 -6.77 -0.50 -10.56
C ILE A 120 -8.28 -0.71 -10.41
N LYS A 121 -9.11 0.30 -10.69
CA LYS A 121 -10.57 0.16 -10.68
C LYS A 121 -11.03 -0.82 -11.75
N ARG A 122 -10.53 -0.69 -12.98
CA ARG A 122 -10.91 -1.54 -14.13
C ARG A 122 -10.58 -3.01 -13.94
N MET A 123 -9.54 -3.35 -13.18
CA MET A 123 -9.23 -4.75 -12.86
C MET A 123 -10.12 -5.36 -11.77
N GLY A 124 -11.03 -4.58 -11.17
CA GLY A 124 -11.97 -5.06 -10.15
C GLY A 124 -11.53 -4.81 -8.71
N ALA A 125 -10.54 -3.95 -8.46
CA ALA A 125 -10.17 -3.62 -7.10
C ALA A 125 -11.30 -2.87 -6.35
N SER A 126 -11.45 -3.21 -5.08
CA SER A 126 -12.36 -2.58 -4.14
C SER A 126 -11.78 -1.31 -3.53
N ALA A 127 -10.46 -1.16 -3.46
CA ALA A 127 -9.79 0.07 -3.04
C ALA A 127 -8.39 0.25 -3.65
N VAL A 128 -7.91 1.49 -3.66
CA VAL A 128 -6.52 1.83 -3.96
C VAL A 128 -5.75 2.04 -2.66
N LYS A 129 -4.50 1.58 -2.61
CA LYS A 129 -3.58 1.86 -1.51
C LYS A 129 -2.38 2.63 -2.02
N ILE A 130 -1.87 3.58 -1.24
CA ILE A 130 -0.54 4.18 -1.40
C ILE A 130 0.25 4.06 -0.09
N LEU A 131 1.53 3.76 -0.16
CA LEU A 131 2.48 4.00 0.92
C LEU A 131 3.21 5.31 0.69
N VAL A 132 3.30 6.16 1.71
CA VAL A 132 4.09 7.39 1.67
C VAL A 132 5.07 7.46 2.83
N TYR A 133 6.34 7.71 2.53
CA TYR A 133 7.32 8.02 3.58
C TYR A 133 7.10 9.44 4.07
N TYR A 134 6.70 9.60 5.33
CA TYR A 134 6.18 10.86 5.82
C TYR A 134 6.88 11.34 7.09
N ARG A 135 7.27 12.62 7.07
CA ARG A 135 7.91 13.36 8.17
C ARG A 135 7.34 14.78 8.17
N PRO A 136 6.36 15.09 9.02
CA PRO A 136 5.68 16.41 9.02
C PRO A 136 6.65 17.55 9.35
N ASP A 137 7.71 17.25 10.10
CA ASP A 137 8.79 18.16 10.45
C ASP A 137 9.79 18.44 9.31
N LEU A 138 9.68 17.76 8.17
CA LEU A 138 10.42 18.06 6.94
C LEU A 138 9.52 18.76 5.93
N GLU A 139 9.13 20.01 6.24
CA GLU A 139 8.04 20.75 5.57
C GLU A 139 8.02 20.68 4.04
N GLU A 140 9.18 20.87 3.38
CA GLU A 140 9.28 20.82 1.92
C GLU A 140 8.98 19.40 1.38
N LEU A 141 9.55 18.38 2.02
CA LEU A 141 9.32 16.99 1.63
C LEU A 141 7.91 16.54 1.99
N ALA A 142 7.40 16.92 3.15
CA ALA A 142 6.02 16.69 3.59
C ALA A 142 5.04 17.28 2.56
N SER A 143 5.24 18.53 2.15
CA SER A 143 4.44 19.19 1.12
C SER A 143 4.47 18.44 -0.22
N ARG A 144 5.64 17.94 -0.63
CA ARG A 144 5.78 17.12 -1.85
C ARG A 144 5.03 15.79 -1.72
N GLN A 145 5.10 15.13 -0.57
CA GLN A 145 4.40 13.87 -0.31
C GLN A 145 2.87 14.07 -0.23
N LEU A 146 2.40 15.17 0.36
CA LEU A 146 0.98 15.54 0.31
C LEU A 146 0.52 15.81 -1.12
N GLY A 147 1.38 16.38 -1.96
CA GLY A 147 1.11 16.57 -3.39
C GLY A 147 0.74 15.27 -4.10
N ILE A 148 1.55 14.22 -3.94
CA ILE A 148 1.27 12.91 -4.55
C ILE A 148 0.02 12.25 -3.96
N VAL A 149 -0.21 12.35 -2.63
CA VAL A 149 -1.44 11.86 -1.99
C VAL A 149 -2.67 12.57 -2.57
N ARG A 150 -2.61 13.90 -2.73
CA ARG A 150 -3.69 14.70 -3.31
C ARG A 150 -4.01 14.28 -4.75
N THR A 151 -2.99 14.11 -5.59
CA THR A 151 -3.18 13.63 -6.97
C THR A 151 -3.89 12.28 -7.02
N VAL A 152 -3.49 11.34 -6.17
CA VAL A 152 -4.15 10.02 -6.11
C VAL A 152 -5.56 10.12 -5.52
N ALA A 153 -5.78 10.99 -4.53
CA ALA A 153 -7.10 11.23 -3.94
C ALA A 153 -8.09 11.80 -4.96
N GLU A 154 -7.67 12.77 -5.77
CA GLU A 154 -8.47 13.37 -6.85
C GLU A 154 -8.90 12.31 -7.87
N GLU A 155 -7.99 11.42 -8.26
CA GLU A 155 -8.32 10.30 -9.15
C GLU A 155 -9.25 9.29 -8.46
N CYS A 156 -9.07 8.99 -7.16
CA CYS A 156 -9.98 8.12 -6.42
C CYS A 156 -11.39 8.71 -6.25
N ILE A 157 -11.50 10.04 -6.15
CA ILE A 157 -12.79 10.75 -6.20
C ILE A 157 -13.42 10.57 -7.59
N LYS A 158 -12.67 10.82 -8.66
CA LYS A 158 -13.13 10.69 -10.05
C LYS A 158 -13.60 9.28 -10.40
N TYR A 159 -12.91 8.25 -9.93
CA TYR A 159 -13.24 6.84 -10.20
C TYR A 159 -14.10 6.17 -9.12
N ASP A 160 -14.60 6.97 -8.16
CA ASP A 160 -15.49 6.54 -7.08
C ASP A 160 -15.03 5.23 -6.40
N ILE A 161 -13.80 5.28 -5.89
CA ILE A 161 -13.13 4.16 -5.23
C ILE A 161 -12.52 4.61 -3.89
N PRO A 162 -12.58 3.80 -2.82
CA PRO A 162 -11.87 4.08 -1.58
C PRO A 162 -10.37 4.22 -1.80
N PHE A 163 -9.77 5.11 -1.02
CA PHE A 163 -8.34 5.39 -1.03
C PHE A 163 -7.78 5.20 0.38
N LEU A 164 -6.86 4.25 0.53
CA LEU A 164 -6.15 3.99 1.77
C LEU A 164 -4.74 4.56 1.67
N VAL A 165 -4.37 5.40 2.63
CA VAL A 165 -3.05 6.00 2.73
C VAL A 165 -2.31 5.29 3.87
N GLU A 166 -1.09 4.84 3.61
CA GLU A 166 -0.18 4.24 4.59
C GLU A 166 1.03 5.17 4.79
N PRO A 167 0.96 6.13 5.73
CA PRO A 167 2.12 6.93 6.11
C PRO A 167 3.12 6.09 6.90
N VAL A 168 4.38 6.16 6.52
CA VAL A 168 5.48 5.48 7.21
C VAL A 168 6.52 6.50 7.67
N SER A 169 6.62 6.67 8.98
CA SER A 169 7.68 7.47 9.59
C SER A 169 9.03 6.75 9.53
N TYR A 170 10.11 7.52 9.49
CA TYR A 170 11.48 7.01 9.40
C TYR A 170 12.46 7.96 10.11
N PRO A 171 13.59 7.46 10.64
CA PRO A 171 14.56 8.29 11.35
C PRO A 171 15.35 9.20 10.40
N VAL A 172 15.69 10.41 10.87
CA VAL A 172 16.53 11.40 10.16
C VAL A 172 17.56 12.05 11.09
N GLY A 173 18.63 12.62 10.54
CA GLY A 173 19.67 13.26 11.34
C GLY A 173 20.24 12.36 12.44
N SER A 174 20.29 12.85 13.68
CA SER A 174 20.78 12.10 14.85
C SER A 174 20.02 10.80 15.12
N GLU A 175 18.74 10.72 14.73
CA GLU A 175 17.91 9.54 14.92
C GLU A 175 18.36 8.35 14.05
N ALA A 176 19.06 8.61 12.93
CA ALA A 176 19.42 7.58 11.95
C ALA A 176 20.35 6.51 12.52
N ASP A 177 21.20 6.90 13.47
CA ASP A 177 22.15 6.05 14.20
C ASP A 177 21.73 5.83 15.67
N ASN A 178 20.57 6.37 16.08
CA ASN A 178 20.04 6.27 17.44
C ASN A 178 18.58 5.80 17.46
N PRO A 179 18.34 4.48 17.42
CA PRO A 179 16.98 3.93 17.40
C PRO A 179 16.12 4.30 18.62
N GLU A 180 16.74 4.52 19.78
CA GLU A 180 16.03 4.92 21.00
C GLU A 180 15.51 6.36 20.90
N GLU A 181 16.26 7.26 20.27
CA GLU A 181 15.83 8.62 19.99
C GLU A 181 14.65 8.63 19.03
N PHE A 182 14.74 7.89 17.91
CA PHE A 182 13.60 7.74 17.00
C PHE A 182 12.37 7.16 17.71
N ALA A 183 12.54 6.14 18.56
CA ALA A 183 11.44 5.53 19.29
C ALA A 183 10.72 6.52 20.23
N ARG A 184 11.46 7.47 20.83
CA ARG A 184 10.87 8.53 21.67
C ARG A 184 10.08 9.56 20.87
N HIS A 185 10.55 9.95 19.69
CA HIS A 185 9.87 10.95 18.84
C HIS A 185 8.74 10.36 17.99
N LYS A 186 8.79 9.07 17.66
CA LYS A 186 7.84 8.40 16.76
C LYS A 186 6.36 8.63 17.12
N PRO A 187 5.91 8.60 18.40
CA PRO A 187 4.51 8.88 18.73
C PRO A 187 4.05 10.27 18.28
N GLU A 188 4.87 11.29 18.49
CA GLU A 188 4.56 12.67 18.08
C GLU A 188 4.49 12.77 16.56
N ILE A 189 5.48 12.19 15.85
CA ILE A 189 5.49 12.14 14.38
C ILE A 189 4.20 11.50 13.84
N VAL A 190 3.76 10.37 14.43
CA VAL A 190 2.55 9.67 14.01
C VAL A 190 1.29 10.51 14.28
N ILE A 191 1.22 11.19 15.43
CA ILE A 191 0.09 12.05 15.78
C ILE A 191 0.00 13.24 14.82
N GLU A 192 1.11 13.94 14.55
CA GLU A 192 1.10 15.07 13.60
C GLU A 192 0.78 14.60 12.18
N THR A 193 1.33 13.46 11.75
CA THR A 193 1.00 12.86 10.44
C THR A 193 -0.50 12.59 10.27
N ALA A 194 -1.20 12.24 11.35
CA ALA A 194 -2.64 11.97 11.30
C ALA A 194 -3.51 13.26 11.37
N ARG A 195 -2.94 14.40 11.78
CA ARG A 195 -3.65 15.69 11.83
C ARG A 195 -3.67 16.40 10.49
N GLU A 196 -2.64 16.19 9.68
CA GLU A 196 -2.51 16.72 8.32
C GLU A 196 -3.39 15.98 7.30
#